data_AF-A0AAV0WF30-F1
#
_entry.id   AF-A0AAV0WF30-F1
#
_cell.length_a   1.000
_cell.length_b   1.000
_cell.length_c   1.000
_cell.angle_alpha   90.00
_cell.angle_beta   90.00
_cell.angle_gamma   90.00
#
_symmetry.space_group_name_H-M   'P 1'
#
loop_
_entity.id
_entity.type
_entity.pdbx_description
1 polymer ?
#
loop_
_entity_poly.entity_id
_entity_poly.type
_entity_poly.pdbx_seq_one_letter_code
_entity_poly.pdbx_strand_id
1 'polypeptide(L)'
;MKTNTPIIISEDEEKTHQECIECNLCKCILVGGDKVRDHDHLTGKFRQTLCSRCNLELQQPKFVPVFFHNLTNYYSHFIITELGYDTQTINVIPNSEEKFISFSKYISSTFTVRFIDTFRFMASSLSSLAENLVTPEQKNFHETAKHFVAGDMPLVTRKGVYPYEYTDSWERLDETRLPRKREFYSTLTETGIKEKEFEHAKEVWDHFGCTTLGKYSDLYLKIDVLLLADVFENFRDVCMRAYNLDAAHYFTAPGLSFDAMLKFTGQNLQLLHDYDMLLMFENGQYIIF
;
A
#
# COMPACT_ATOMS: atom_id res chain seq x y z
N MET A 1 13.34 -16.85 -2.56
CA MET A 1 14.31 -16.67 -3.64
C MET A 1 15.58 -16.09 -3.06
N LYS A 2 16.77 -16.68 -3.32
CA LYS A 2 18.05 -16.04 -3.02
C LYS A 2 18.60 -15.46 -4.32
N THR A 3 18.08 -14.31 -4.71
CA THR A 3 18.63 -13.51 -5.81
C THR A 3 19.71 -12.62 -5.21
N ASN A 4 20.90 -12.64 -5.81
CA ASN A 4 22.03 -11.81 -5.40
C ASN A 4 22.56 -11.03 -6.61
N THR A 5 21.72 -10.16 -7.17
CA THR A 5 22.08 -9.31 -8.30
C THR A 5 23.24 -8.40 -7.90
N PRO A 6 24.34 -8.33 -8.68
CA PRO A 6 25.45 -7.44 -8.37
C PRO A 6 25.03 -5.97 -8.24
N ILE A 7 25.75 -5.24 -7.40
CA ILE A 7 25.47 -3.82 -7.17
C ILE A 7 25.64 -3.00 -8.45
N ILE A 8 24.66 -2.13 -8.69
CA ILE A 8 24.65 -1.08 -9.71
C ILE A 8 24.72 0.24 -8.95
N ILE A 9 25.82 0.95 -9.12
CA ILE A 9 26.09 2.24 -8.46
C ILE A 9 26.62 3.22 -9.50
N SER A 10 26.04 4.43 -9.52
CA SER A 10 26.48 5.54 -10.36
C SER A 10 27.68 6.27 -9.75
N GLU A 11 28.34 7.11 -10.55
CA GLU A 11 29.49 7.91 -10.09
C GLU A 11 29.11 8.87 -8.94
N ASP A 12 27.93 9.49 -9.00
CA ASP A 12 27.44 10.40 -7.97
C ASP A 12 27.09 9.67 -6.66
N GLU A 13 26.51 8.47 -6.75
CA GLU A 13 26.22 7.61 -5.59
C GLU A 13 27.51 7.09 -4.96
N GLU A 14 28.51 6.72 -5.76
CA GLU A 14 29.81 6.30 -5.26
C GLU A 14 30.51 7.47 -4.55
N LYS A 15 30.44 8.69 -5.09
CA LYS A 15 30.94 9.89 -4.41
C LYS A 15 30.22 10.12 -3.08
N THR A 16 28.89 10.05 -3.07
CA THR A 16 28.06 10.16 -1.86
C THR A 16 28.46 9.12 -0.82
N HIS A 17 28.72 7.88 -1.25
CA HIS A 17 29.22 6.81 -0.39
C HIS A 17 30.61 7.12 0.19
N GLN A 18 31.52 7.67 -0.62
CA GLN A 18 32.86 8.01 -0.16
C GLN A 18 32.86 9.14 0.88
N GLU A 19 32.05 10.17 0.66
CA GLU A 19 31.93 11.35 1.55
C GLU A 19 31.13 11.06 2.83
N CYS A 20 30.35 9.98 2.86
CA CYS A 20 29.54 9.59 4.00
C CYS A 20 30.39 9.12 5.19
N ILE A 21 30.28 9.84 6.31
CA ILE A 21 31.00 9.60 7.57
C ILE A 21 30.13 8.98 8.68
N GLU A 22 28.83 8.85 8.46
CA GLU A 22 27.86 8.32 9.43
C GLU A 22 26.96 7.28 8.78
N CYS A 23 26.63 6.20 9.49
CA CYS A 23 25.69 5.20 9.00
C CYS A 23 24.31 5.82 8.77
N ASN A 24 23.74 5.65 7.57
CA ASN A 24 22.41 6.20 7.24
C ASN A 24 21.30 5.67 8.17
N LEU A 25 21.49 4.50 8.78
CA LEU A 25 20.55 3.86 9.72
C LEU A 25 20.85 4.19 11.20
N CYS A 26 22.00 3.77 11.76
CA CYS A 26 22.31 3.98 13.18
C CYS A 26 22.91 5.33 13.56
N LYS A 27 23.26 6.18 12.59
CA LYS A 27 23.94 7.48 12.83
C LYS A 27 25.28 7.39 13.58
N CYS A 28 25.77 6.17 13.76
CA CYS A 28 27.08 5.83 14.27
C CYS A 28 28.18 6.26 13.27
N ILE A 29 29.32 6.76 13.77
CA ILE A 29 30.43 7.22 12.94
C ILE A 29 31.09 6.02 12.24
N LEU A 30 31.32 6.14 10.94
CA LEU A 30 31.95 5.14 10.09
C LEU A 30 33.47 5.38 10.08
N VAL A 31 34.18 4.73 11.00
CA VAL A 31 35.65 4.79 11.06
C VAL A 31 36.23 3.52 10.43
N GLY A 32 37.15 3.66 9.47
CA GLY A 32 38.03 2.58 8.96
C GLY A 32 37.39 1.21 8.68
N GLY A 33 37.04 0.93 7.41
CA GLY A 33 36.72 -0.43 6.93
C GLY A 33 35.30 -0.95 7.22
N ASP A 34 34.57 -0.37 8.18
CA ASP A 34 33.20 -0.78 8.54
C ASP A 34 32.10 -0.19 7.65
N LYS A 35 32.49 0.61 6.65
CA LYS A 35 31.59 1.27 5.69
C LYS A 35 31.21 0.33 4.55
N VAL A 36 29.93 0.03 4.42
CA VAL A 36 29.40 -0.92 3.42
C VAL A 36 28.34 -0.29 2.53
N ARG A 37 28.24 -0.80 1.30
CA ARG A 37 27.25 -0.38 0.28
C ARG A 37 26.03 -1.30 0.38
N ASP A 38 24.96 -0.80 1.00
CA ASP A 38 23.66 -1.47 0.97
C ASP A 38 23.06 -1.35 -0.43
N HIS A 39 22.51 -2.44 -0.95
CA HIS A 39 21.87 -2.47 -2.26
C HIS A 39 20.72 -3.47 -2.28
N ASP A 40 19.79 -3.25 -3.20
CA ASP A 40 18.72 -4.19 -3.45
C ASP A 40 19.24 -5.41 -4.21
N HIS A 41 19.25 -6.59 -3.59
CA HIS A 41 19.75 -7.77 -4.30
C HIS A 41 18.77 -8.35 -5.35
N LEU A 42 17.58 -7.75 -5.53
CA LEU A 42 16.71 -8.04 -6.68
C LEU A 42 17.12 -7.20 -7.89
N THR A 43 17.15 -5.89 -7.74
CA THR A 43 17.41 -4.95 -8.85
C THR A 43 18.88 -4.56 -9.04
N GLY A 44 19.73 -4.83 -8.06
CA GLY A 44 21.13 -4.39 -7.99
C GLY A 44 21.29 -2.94 -7.52
N LYS A 45 20.23 -2.13 -7.44
CA LYS A 45 20.34 -0.69 -7.17
C LYS A 45 20.94 -0.40 -5.80
N PHE A 46 21.95 0.48 -5.75
CA PHE A 46 22.45 1.05 -4.51
C PHE A 46 21.31 1.73 -3.72
N ARG A 47 21.33 1.57 -2.40
CA ARG A 47 20.32 2.15 -1.49
C ARG A 47 20.92 3.24 -0.63
N GLN A 48 21.99 2.90 0.09
CA GLN A 48 22.57 3.78 1.11
C GLN A 48 23.90 3.25 1.63
N THR A 49 24.58 4.11 2.39
CA THR A 49 25.81 3.77 3.10
C THR A 49 25.49 3.37 4.54
N LEU A 50 25.93 2.18 4.94
CA LEU A 50 25.67 1.65 6.28
C LEU A 50 26.97 1.22 6.98
N CYS A 51 26.87 0.98 8.29
CA CYS A 51 27.86 0.17 8.99
C CYS A 51 27.59 -1.32 8.74
N SER A 52 28.62 -2.15 8.84
CA SER A 52 28.53 -3.61 8.62
C SER A 52 27.40 -4.26 9.44
N ARG A 53 27.26 -3.87 10.72
CA ARG A 53 26.19 -4.37 11.61
C ARG A 53 24.78 -4.11 11.05
N CYS A 54 24.46 -2.86 10.73
CA CYS A 54 23.14 -2.51 10.21
C CYS A 54 22.85 -3.21 8.88
N ASN A 55 23.85 -3.33 8.00
CA ASN A 55 23.69 -4.03 6.73
C ASN A 55 23.38 -5.52 6.90
N LEU A 56 23.98 -6.18 7.89
CA LEU A 56 23.69 -7.60 8.21
C LEU A 56 22.31 -7.78 8.88
N GLU A 57 21.83 -6.78 9.61
CA GLU A 57 20.50 -6.77 10.24
C GLU A 57 19.38 -6.56 9.20
N LEU A 58 19.67 -5.93 8.06
CA LEU A 58 18.69 -5.77 6.98
C LEU A 58 18.37 -7.14 6.35
N GLN A 59 17.11 -7.55 6.51
CA GLN A 59 16.61 -8.78 5.92
C GLN A 59 15.73 -8.49 4.72
N GLN A 60 15.93 -9.26 3.65
CA GLN A 60 14.97 -9.27 2.55
C GLN A 60 13.62 -9.79 3.05
N PRO A 61 12.52 -9.08 2.76
CA PRO A 61 11.20 -9.53 3.13
C PRO A 61 10.92 -10.88 2.44
N LYS A 62 10.48 -11.85 3.24
CA LYS A 62 10.06 -13.17 2.78
C LYS A 62 8.57 -13.19 2.41
N PHE A 63 8.05 -12.05 1.96
CA PHE A 63 6.66 -11.91 1.60
C PHE A 63 6.48 -10.87 0.48
N VAL A 64 5.37 -10.98 -0.24
CA VAL A 64 4.87 -9.91 -1.13
C VAL A 64 3.57 -9.35 -0.54
N PRO A 65 3.50 -8.04 -0.26
CA PRO A 65 2.27 -7.41 0.17
C PRO A 65 1.31 -7.23 -1.01
N VAL A 66 0.03 -7.52 -0.78
CA VAL A 66 -1.09 -7.25 -1.68
C VAL A 66 -2.00 -6.26 -1.00
N PHE A 67 -2.11 -5.07 -1.59
CA PHE A 67 -2.82 -3.95 -0.99
C PHE A 67 -4.25 -3.90 -1.50
N PHE A 68 -5.18 -3.83 -0.55
CA PHE A 68 -6.59 -3.55 -0.79
C PHE A 68 -6.97 -2.31 0.00
N HIS A 69 -7.93 -1.54 -0.51
CA HIS A 69 -8.48 -0.41 0.22
C HIS A 69 -9.77 -0.83 0.91
N ASN A 70 -9.77 -0.76 2.24
CA ASN A 70 -10.86 -1.19 3.10
C ASN A 70 -11.14 -2.70 3.00
N LEU A 71 -10.06 -3.49 2.92
CA LEU A 71 -10.08 -4.96 2.89
C LEU A 71 -10.92 -5.55 4.02
N THR A 72 -10.71 -5.02 5.24
CA THR A 72 -11.25 -5.59 6.47
C THR A 72 -12.77 -5.69 6.43
N ASN A 73 -13.45 -4.67 5.86
CA ASN A 73 -14.90 -4.58 5.91
C ASN A 73 -15.60 -5.15 4.65
N TYR A 74 -14.88 -5.38 3.55
CA TYR A 74 -15.51 -5.80 2.28
C TYR A 74 -14.98 -7.14 1.75
N TYR A 75 -13.68 -7.21 1.47
CA TYR A 75 -13.11 -8.30 0.67
C TYR A 75 -12.53 -9.45 1.49
N SER A 76 -12.23 -9.21 2.77
CA SER A 76 -11.53 -10.16 3.66
C SER A 76 -12.24 -11.52 3.73
N HIS A 77 -13.54 -11.53 3.98
CA HIS A 77 -14.33 -12.75 4.15
C HIS A 77 -14.35 -13.61 2.89
N PHE A 78 -14.55 -13.00 1.72
CA PHE A 78 -14.57 -13.72 0.45
C PHE A 78 -13.21 -14.35 0.16
N ILE A 79 -12.13 -13.57 0.26
CA ILE A 79 -10.77 -14.05 -0.06
C ILE A 79 -10.34 -15.14 0.92
N ILE A 80 -10.54 -14.96 2.22
CA ILE A 80 -10.13 -15.95 3.23
C ILE A 80 -10.90 -17.26 3.05
N THR A 81 -12.20 -17.19 2.76
CA THR A 81 -13.03 -18.38 2.54
C THR A 81 -12.50 -19.21 1.36
N GLU A 82 -12.21 -18.56 0.23
CA GLU A 82 -11.65 -19.23 -0.94
C GLU A 82 -10.25 -19.79 -0.69
N LEU A 83 -9.39 -19.04 -0.02
CA LEU A 83 -8.05 -19.50 0.35
C LEU A 83 -8.08 -20.68 1.34
N GLY A 84 -9.17 -20.83 2.10
CA GLY A 84 -9.34 -21.84 3.13
C GLY A 84 -9.61 -23.24 2.57
N TYR A 85 -10.07 -23.35 1.33
CA TYR A 85 -10.24 -24.61 0.63
C TYR A 85 -8.92 -25.22 0.13
N ASP A 86 -7.83 -24.47 0.17
CA ASP A 86 -6.49 -24.96 -0.18
C ASP A 86 -5.79 -25.56 1.06
N THR A 87 -5.11 -26.67 0.84
CA THR A 87 -4.30 -27.46 1.79
C THR A 87 -3.26 -26.67 2.59
N GLN A 88 -2.80 -25.52 2.09
CA GLN A 88 -1.80 -24.70 2.80
C GLN A 88 -2.43 -23.82 3.87
N THR A 89 -1.78 -23.73 5.04
CA THR A 89 -2.26 -22.93 6.17
C THR A 89 -2.32 -21.43 5.84
N ILE A 90 -3.43 -20.79 6.19
CA ILE A 90 -3.55 -19.33 6.21
C ILE A 90 -3.16 -18.85 7.61
N ASN A 91 -2.29 -17.84 7.68
CA ASN A 91 -2.01 -17.13 8.92
C ASN A 91 -2.88 -15.87 8.99
N VAL A 92 -3.62 -15.67 10.08
CA VAL A 92 -4.58 -14.57 10.23
C VAL A 92 -4.23 -13.78 11.49
N ILE A 93 -4.29 -12.46 11.38
CA ILE A 93 -4.20 -11.53 12.52
C ILE A 93 -5.62 -11.02 12.80
N PRO A 94 -6.36 -11.61 13.75
CA PRO A 94 -7.72 -11.19 14.05
C PRO A 94 -7.75 -9.90 14.88
N ASN A 95 -8.75 -9.08 14.63
CA ASN A 95 -9.17 -7.97 15.50
C ASN A 95 -10.43 -8.35 16.28
N SER A 96 -11.34 -9.07 15.63
CA SER A 96 -12.49 -9.76 16.22
C SER A 96 -12.73 -11.07 15.46
N GLU A 97 -13.77 -11.81 15.81
CA GLU A 97 -14.18 -13.04 15.09
C GLU A 97 -14.53 -12.77 13.62
N GLU A 98 -15.01 -11.56 13.32
CA GLU A 98 -15.43 -11.16 11.98
C GLU A 98 -14.42 -10.24 11.29
N LYS A 99 -13.61 -9.48 12.03
CA LYS A 99 -12.70 -8.49 11.44
C LYS A 99 -11.25 -8.93 11.56
N PHE A 100 -10.59 -9.06 10.41
CA PHE A 100 -9.17 -9.43 10.34
C PHE A 100 -8.31 -8.22 9.97
N ILE A 101 -7.22 -8.00 10.72
CA ILE A 101 -6.25 -6.93 10.43
C ILE A 101 -5.52 -7.20 9.13
N SER A 102 -5.07 -8.44 8.98
CA SER A 102 -4.33 -8.93 7.84
C SER A 102 -4.39 -10.44 7.85
N PHE A 103 -4.20 -11.05 6.69
CA PHE A 103 -3.99 -12.47 6.55
C PHE A 103 -2.89 -12.73 5.54
N SER A 104 -2.24 -13.88 5.65
CA SER A 104 -1.14 -14.29 4.78
C SER A 104 -1.30 -15.74 4.36
N LYS A 105 -1.03 -16.00 3.09
CA LYS A 105 -1.02 -17.35 2.52
C LYS A 105 0.42 -17.76 2.20
N TYR A 106 0.81 -18.95 2.61
CA TYR A 106 2.08 -19.52 2.17
C TYR A 106 1.98 -19.94 0.70
N ILE A 107 2.98 -19.57 -0.08
CA ILE A 107 3.17 -20.07 -1.45
C ILE A 107 4.28 -21.13 -1.46
N SER A 108 5.22 -21.02 -0.52
CA SER A 108 6.24 -22.04 -0.22
C SER A 108 6.54 -22.02 1.28
N SER A 109 7.35 -22.96 1.77
CA SER A 109 7.77 -23.04 3.18
C SER A 109 8.44 -21.79 3.74
N THR A 110 8.89 -20.87 2.88
CA THR A 110 9.64 -19.68 3.29
C THR A 110 9.11 -18.38 2.70
N PHE A 111 8.00 -18.42 1.97
CA PHE A 111 7.50 -17.24 1.25
C PHE A 111 5.99 -17.13 1.32
N THR A 112 5.49 -15.94 1.66
CA THR A 112 4.07 -15.66 1.82
C THR A 112 3.57 -14.52 0.95
N VAL A 113 2.30 -14.59 0.58
CA VAL A 113 1.54 -13.43 0.09
C VAL A 113 0.77 -12.87 1.26
N ARG A 114 0.95 -11.57 1.54
CA ARG A 114 0.37 -10.90 2.71
C ARG A 114 -0.64 -9.85 2.26
N PHE A 115 -1.88 -9.98 2.69
CA PHE A 115 -2.95 -9.06 2.34
C PHE A 115 -3.02 -7.92 3.36
N ILE A 116 -2.92 -6.68 2.88
CA ILE A 116 -2.84 -5.47 3.70
C ILE A 116 -4.00 -4.54 3.38
N ASP A 117 -4.58 -3.98 4.43
CA ASP A 117 -5.63 -2.96 4.34
C ASP A 117 -5.05 -1.55 4.41
N THR A 118 -4.98 -0.87 3.26
CA THR A 118 -4.47 0.51 3.18
C THR A 118 -5.33 1.52 3.94
N PHE A 119 -6.60 1.21 4.22
CA PHE A 119 -7.48 2.09 5.02
C PHE A 119 -7.00 2.18 6.48
N ARG A 120 -6.23 1.19 6.96
CA ARG A 120 -5.61 1.22 8.31
C ARG A 120 -4.36 2.09 8.38
N PHE A 121 -3.91 2.62 7.25
CA PHE A 121 -2.88 3.66 7.16
C PHE A 121 -3.49 5.02 6.86
N MET A 122 -4.44 5.05 5.92
CA MET A 122 -5.08 6.26 5.41
C MET A 122 -6.59 6.10 5.49
N ALA A 123 -7.16 6.48 6.64
CA ALA A 123 -8.58 6.32 6.97
C ALA A 123 -9.48 7.36 6.26
N SER A 124 -9.39 7.43 4.93
CA SER A 124 -10.24 8.26 4.07
C SER A 124 -10.62 7.46 2.83
N SER A 125 -11.65 7.90 2.10
CA SER A 125 -12.04 7.23 0.86
C SER A 125 -10.97 7.38 -0.22
N LEU A 126 -10.86 6.38 -1.09
CA LEU A 126 -9.97 6.45 -2.26
C LEU A 126 -10.20 7.71 -3.11
N SER A 127 -11.45 8.18 -3.23
CA SER A 127 -11.76 9.42 -3.95
C SER A 127 -11.09 10.64 -3.31
N SER A 128 -11.19 10.80 -1.99
CA SER A 128 -10.56 11.89 -1.26
C SER A 128 -9.03 11.79 -1.30
N LEU A 129 -8.49 10.57 -1.21
CA LEU A 129 -7.05 10.35 -1.30
C LEU A 129 -6.50 10.70 -2.69
N ALA A 130 -7.18 10.29 -3.76
CA ALA A 130 -6.81 10.63 -5.13
C ALA A 130 -6.90 12.15 -5.39
N GLU A 131 -7.94 12.82 -4.89
CA GLU A 131 -8.08 14.29 -4.99
C GLU A 131 -6.90 15.02 -4.34
N ASN A 132 -6.42 14.53 -3.19
CA ASN A 132 -5.26 15.12 -2.48
C ASN A 132 -3.93 14.93 -3.23
N LEU A 133 -3.83 13.98 -4.17
CA LEU A 133 -2.63 13.80 -4.98
C LEU A 133 -2.56 14.77 -6.17
N VAL A 134 -3.67 15.42 -6.54
CA VAL A 134 -3.73 16.26 -7.72
C VAL A 134 -2.79 17.45 -7.58
N THR A 135 -1.83 17.51 -8.48
CA THR A 135 -0.90 18.63 -8.65
C THR A 135 -1.07 19.21 -10.06
N PRO A 136 -0.73 20.48 -10.31
CA PRO A 136 -0.84 21.08 -11.64
C PRO A 136 -0.12 20.28 -12.75
N GLU A 137 0.94 19.56 -12.37
CA GLU A 137 1.76 18.77 -13.28
C GLU A 137 1.44 17.26 -13.22
N GLN A 138 0.46 16.85 -12.40
CA GLN A 138 0.05 15.45 -12.17
C GLN A 138 1.20 14.49 -11.84
N LYS A 139 2.28 15.01 -11.27
CA LYS A 139 3.51 14.24 -10.99
C LYS A 139 3.27 13.09 -10.03
N ASN A 140 2.28 13.19 -9.14
CA ASN A 140 2.00 12.18 -8.14
C ASN A 140 1.26 10.94 -8.69
N PHE A 141 0.89 10.91 -9.97
CA PHE A 141 0.21 9.77 -10.62
C PHE A 141 1.15 8.95 -11.50
N HIS A 142 2.27 8.49 -10.91
CA HIS A 142 3.34 7.79 -11.61
C HIS A 142 2.92 6.44 -12.20
N GLU A 143 2.14 5.65 -11.46
CA GLU A 143 1.66 4.34 -11.90
C GLU A 143 0.56 4.51 -12.95
N THR A 144 -0.39 5.44 -12.73
CA THR A 144 -1.44 5.74 -13.71
C THR A 144 -0.83 6.21 -15.05
N ALA A 145 0.18 7.07 -15.02
CA ALA A 145 0.85 7.58 -16.23
C ALA A 145 1.59 6.51 -17.05
N LYS A 146 1.89 5.34 -16.49
CA LYS A 146 2.48 4.21 -17.25
C LYS A 146 1.46 3.53 -18.16
N HIS A 147 0.17 3.69 -17.87
CA HIS A 147 -0.91 2.96 -18.53
C HIS A 147 -1.82 3.85 -19.39
N PHE A 148 -1.72 5.17 -19.26
CA PHE A 148 -2.57 6.15 -19.92
C PHE A 148 -1.73 7.28 -20.51
N VAL A 149 -2.19 7.85 -21.62
CA VAL A 149 -1.49 8.99 -22.24
C VAL A 149 -1.84 10.29 -21.54
N ALA A 150 -1.04 11.34 -21.73
CA ALA A 150 -1.27 12.64 -21.08
C ALA A 150 -2.69 13.22 -21.30
N GLY A 151 -3.30 12.95 -22.47
CA GLY A 151 -4.67 13.39 -22.77
C GLY A 151 -5.76 12.67 -21.96
N ASP A 152 -5.47 11.47 -21.45
CA ASP A 152 -6.41 10.66 -20.66
C ASP A 152 -6.40 11.07 -19.19
N MET A 153 -5.29 11.66 -18.71
CA MET A 153 -5.06 11.92 -17.29
C MET A 153 -6.20 12.66 -16.59
N PRO A 154 -6.84 13.70 -17.17
CA PRO A 154 -8.00 14.36 -16.54
C PRO A 154 -9.16 13.41 -16.21
N LEU A 155 -9.29 12.30 -16.95
CA LEU A 155 -10.34 11.31 -16.77
C LEU A 155 -9.96 10.19 -15.78
N VAL A 156 -8.67 9.93 -15.59
CA VAL A 156 -8.19 8.76 -14.82
C VAL A 156 -7.51 9.14 -13.49
N THR A 157 -7.30 10.43 -13.20
CA THR A 157 -6.74 10.90 -11.91
C THR A 157 -7.80 11.18 -10.84
N ARG A 158 -9.03 10.71 -11.05
CA ARG A 158 -10.14 10.82 -10.10
C ARG A 158 -10.90 9.51 -10.06
N LYS A 159 -11.58 9.24 -8.95
CA LYS A 159 -12.42 8.05 -8.83
C LYS A 159 -13.57 8.13 -9.84
N GLY A 160 -13.74 7.08 -10.63
CA GLY A 160 -14.86 6.94 -11.56
C GLY A 160 -16.16 6.60 -10.84
N VAL A 161 -17.22 6.38 -11.62
CA VAL A 161 -18.52 5.93 -11.12
C VAL A 161 -18.97 4.65 -11.82
N TYR A 162 -19.59 3.76 -11.05
CA TYR A 162 -20.02 2.46 -11.56
C TYR A 162 -21.43 2.12 -11.04
N PRO A 163 -22.33 1.57 -11.86
CA PRO A 163 -23.69 1.23 -11.45
C PRO A 163 -23.71 -0.16 -10.79
N TYR A 164 -23.24 -0.22 -9.54
CA TYR A 164 -23.05 -1.46 -8.79
C TYR A 164 -24.33 -2.31 -8.68
N GLU A 165 -25.46 -1.70 -8.30
CA GLU A 165 -26.72 -2.42 -8.10
C GLU A 165 -27.38 -2.85 -9.41
N TYR A 166 -27.10 -2.14 -10.50
CA TYR A 166 -27.60 -2.53 -11.83
C TYR A 166 -26.82 -3.72 -12.41
N THR A 167 -25.55 -3.88 -12.04
CA THR A 167 -24.69 -4.95 -12.54
C THR A 167 -24.85 -6.20 -11.67
N ASP A 168 -26.05 -6.78 -11.71
CA ASP A 168 -26.46 -7.92 -10.88
C ASP A 168 -26.30 -9.28 -11.56
N SER A 169 -25.91 -9.31 -12.83
CA SER A 169 -25.72 -10.54 -13.61
C SER A 169 -24.61 -10.42 -14.65
N TRP A 170 -24.10 -11.55 -15.13
CA TRP A 170 -23.07 -11.59 -16.17
C TRP A 170 -23.58 -11.02 -17.50
N GLU A 171 -24.86 -11.25 -17.83
CA GLU A 171 -25.50 -10.76 -19.05
C GLU A 171 -25.54 -9.22 -19.11
N ARG A 172 -25.58 -8.55 -17.95
CA ARG A 172 -25.49 -7.08 -17.88
C ARG A 172 -24.17 -6.57 -18.43
N LEU A 173 -23.09 -7.33 -18.27
CA LEU A 173 -21.76 -6.94 -18.76
C LEU A 173 -21.69 -6.95 -20.30
N ASP A 174 -22.57 -7.70 -20.97
CA ASP A 174 -22.65 -7.75 -22.43
C ASP A 174 -23.47 -6.58 -23.02
N GLU A 175 -24.13 -5.77 -22.18
CA GLU A 175 -24.91 -4.63 -22.63
C GLU A 175 -24.02 -3.60 -23.35
N THR A 176 -24.45 -3.21 -24.55
CA THR A 176 -23.66 -2.36 -25.46
C THR A 176 -23.90 -0.86 -25.26
N ARG A 177 -24.51 -0.47 -24.14
CA ARG A 177 -24.84 0.91 -23.82
C ARG A 177 -24.55 1.20 -22.36
N LEU A 178 -24.15 2.43 -22.06
CA LEU A 178 -24.08 2.90 -20.68
C LEU A 178 -25.50 2.91 -20.06
N PRO A 179 -25.68 2.40 -18.84
CA PRO A 179 -26.97 2.45 -18.14
C PRO A 179 -27.47 3.89 -17.97
N ARG A 180 -28.79 4.04 -17.83
CA ARG A 180 -29.42 5.34 -17.63
C ARG A 180 -29.05 5.88 -16.25
N LYS A 181 -29.03 7.21 -16.09
CA LYS A 181 -28.71 7.87 -14.81
C LYS A 181 -29.43 7.28 -13.59
N ARG A 182 -30.71 6.92 -13.73
CA ARG A 182 -31.53 6.33 -12.66
C ARG A 182 -31.04 4.95 -12.19
N GLU A 183 -30.30 4.23 -13.03
CA GLU A 183 -29.73 2.90 -12.75
C GLU A 183 -28.41 2.99 -11.97
N PHE A 184 -27.89 4.21 -11.73
CA PHE A 184 -26.79 4.49 -10.80
C PHE A 184 -27.30 4.86 -9.38
N TYR A 185 -28.51 4.43 -9.02
CA TYR A 185 -29.00 4.61 -7.65
C TYR A 185 -28.21 3.73 -6.68
N SER A 186 -27.88 4.28 -5.52
CA SER A 186 -27.19 3.58 -4.44
C SER A 186 -28.13 3.48 -3.25
N THR A 187 -28.56 2.26 -2.94
CA THR A 187 -29.31 1.88 -1.75
C THR A 187 -28.49 2.14 -0.48
N LEU A 188 -27.16 1.98 -0.53
CA LEU A 188 -26.28 2.26 0.61
C LEU A 188 -26.34 3.73 1.05
N THR A 189 -26.50 4.65 0.10
CA THR A 189 -26.54 6.10 0.36
C THR A 189 -27.93 6.69 0.14
N GLU A 190 -28.93 5.84 -0.14
CA GLU A 190 -30.30 6.17 -0.54
C GLU A 190 -30.41 7.33 -1.56
N THR A 191 -29.45 7.44 -2.46
CA THR A 191 -29.31 8.61 -3.35
C THR A 191 -28.94 8.21 -4.76
N GLY A 192 -29.43 9.00 -5.72
CA GLY A 192 -29.02 8.89 -7.11
C GLY A 192 -27.69 9.60 -7.37
N ILE A 193 -27.05 9.22 -8.48
CA ILE A 193 -25.83 9.87 -8.94
C ILE A 193 -26.04 11.37 -9.25
N LYS A 194 -25.04 12.19 -8.91
CA LYS A 194 -25.00 13.62 -9.28
C LYS A 194 -24.86 13.79 -10.79
N GLU A 195 -25.42 14.86 -11.36
CA GLU A 195 -25.35 15.11 -12.81
C GLU A 195 -23.91 15.16 -13.33
N LYS A 196 -23.02 15.88 -12.62
CA LYS A 196 -21.61 15.99 -13.01
C LYS A 196 -20.88 14.65 -13.04
N GLU A 197 -21.20 13.75 -12.11
CA GLU A 197 -20.59 12.42 -12.06
C GLU A 197 -21.11 11.52 -13.19
N PHE A 198 -22.40 11.63 -13.51
CA PHE A 198 -22.97 10.89 -14.65
C PHE A 198 -22.44 11.40 -16.00
N GLU A 199 -22.24 12.72 -16.14
CA GLU A 199 -21.64 13.28 -17.35
C GLU A 199 -20.19 12.83 -17.51
N HIS A 200 -19.42 12.79 -16.42
CA HIS A 200 -18.08 12.22 -16.43
C HIS A 200 -18.08 10.74 -16.84
N ALA A 201 -19.06 9.94 -16.39
CA ALA A 201 -19.20 8.54 -16.81
C ALA A 201 -19.40 8.39 -18.33
N LYS A 202 -20.21 9.27 -18.93
CA LYS A 202 -20.41 9.30 -20.39
C LYS A 202 -19.12 9.69 -21.12
N GLU A 203 -18.45 10.74 -20.63
CA GLU A 203 -17.20 11.20 -21.21
C GLU A 203 -16.14 10.08 -21.19
N VAL A 204 -15.99 9.36 -20.07
CA VAL A 204 -15.10 8.20 -19.97
C VAL A 204 -15.54 7.08 -20.94
N TRP A 205 -16.82 6.75 -20.97
CA TRP A 205 -17.35 5.71 -21.86
C TRP A 205 -17.05 6.02 -23.34
N ASP A 206 -17.29 7.25 -23.77
CA ASP A 206 -17.11 7.70 -25.15
C ASP A 206 -15.62 7.86 -25.50
N HIS A 207 -14.82 8.48 -24.62
CA HIS A 207 -13.38 8.73 -24.83
C HIS A 207 -12.58 7.43 -24.99
N PHE A 208 -12.85 6.43 -24.15
CA PHE A 208 -12.18 5.13 -24.22
C PHE A 208 -12.88 4.13 -25.16
N GLY A 209 -13.95 4.54 -25.85
CA GLY A 209 -14.66 3.71 -26.82
C GLY A 209 -15.21 2.42 -26.21
N CYS A 210 -15.75 2.49 -25.00
CA CYS A 210 -16.32 1.32 -24.32
C CYS A 210 -17.48 0.75 -25.14
N THR A 211 -17.35 -0.49 -25.59
CA THR A 211 -18.39 -1.15 -26.42
C THR A 211 -19.40 -1.96 -25.61
N THR A 212 -19.05 -2.33 -24.38
CA THR A 212 -19.89 -3.11 -23.47
C THR A 212 -19.69 -2.65 -22.03
N LEU A 213 -20.68 -2.90 -21.17
CA LEU A 213 -20.59 -2.58 -19.75
C LEU A 213 -19.44 -3.33 -19.06
N GLY A 214 -19.11 -4.54 -19.52
CA GLY A 214 -17.94 -5.30 -19.07
C GLY A 214 -16.62 -4.57 -19.35
N LYS A 215 -16.43 -4.01 -20.55
CA LYS A 215 -15.21 -3.22 -20.83
C LYS A 215 -15.12 -1.95 -20.00
N TYR A 216 -16.27 -1.32 -19.73
CA TYR A 216 -16.33 -0.17 -18.83
C TYR A 216 -15.99 -0.58 -17.39
N SER A 217 -16.45 -1.75 -16.95
CA SER A 217 -16.10 -2.35 -15.64
C SER A 217 -14.60 -2.62 -15.51
N ASP A 218 -13.98 -3.24 -16.51
CA ASP A 218 -12.54 -3.50 -16.54
C ASP A 218 -11.73 -2.20 -16.47
N LEU A 219 -12.14 -1.19 -17.23
CA LEU A 219 -11.51 0.13 -17.20
C LEU A 219 -11.68 0.79 -15.83
N TYR A 220 -12.89 0.76 -15.27
CA TYR A 220 -13.21 1.28 -13.94
C TYR A 220 -12.31 0.66 -12.86
N LEU A 221 -12.23 -0.67 -12.83
CA LEU A 221 -11.40 -1.41 -11.88
C LEU A 221 -9.91 -1.12 -12.08
N LYS A 222 -9.44 -1.05 -13.33
CA LYS A 222 -8.06 -0.69 -13.64
C LYS A 222 -7.70 0.69 -13.10
N ILE A 223 -8.57 1.69 -13.28
CA ILE A 223 -8.36 3.04 -12.75
C ILE A 223 -8.34 3.01 -11.22
N ASP A 224 -9.30 2.36 -10.56
CA ASP A 224 -9.35 2.27 -9.09
C ASP A 224 -8.07 1.61 -8.51
N VAL A 225 -7.55 0.55 -9.16
CA VAL A 225 -6.31 -0.11 -8.75
C VAL A 225 -5.09 0.80 -8.92
N LEU A 226 -5.00 1.51 -10.05
CA LEU A 226 -3.87 2.42 -10.32
C LEU A 226 -3.89 3.64 -9.39
N LEU A 227 -5.07 4.20 -9.11
CA LEU A 227 -5.23 5.25 -8.12
C LEU A 227 -4.79 4.80 -6.73
N LEU A 228 -5.15 3.58 -6.33
CA LEU A 228 -4.70 3.02 -5.05
C LEU A 228 -3.18 2.85 -5.01
N ALA A 229 -2.57 2.38 -6.12
CA ALA A 229 -1.13 2.25 -6.23
C ALA A 229 -0.45 3.61 -6.08
N ASP A 230 -0.89 4.63 -6.82
CA ASP A 230 -0.35 5.99 -6.71
C ASP A 230 -0.49 6.56 -5.29
N VAL A 231 -1.67 6.41 -4.68
CA VAL A 231 -1.92 6.84 -3.29
C VAL A 231 -0.96 6.17 -2.31
N PHE A 232 -0.79 4.86 -2.41
CA PHE A 232 0.05 4.13 -1.46
C PHE A 232 1.55 4.33 -1.71
N GLU A 233 2.01 4.43 -2.96
CA GLU A 233 3.41 4.74 -3.27
C GLU A 233 3.79 6.14 -2.79
N ASN A 234 2.94 7.15 -3.00
CA ASN A 234 3.18 8.49 -2.45
C ASN A 234 3.25 8.48 -0.90
N PHE A 235 2.39 7.69 -0.25
CA PHE A 235 2.44 7.52 1.20
C PHE A 235 3.76 6.86 1.64
N ARG A 236 4.22 5.82 0.93
CA ARG A 236 5.51 5.18 1.17
C ARG A 236 6.67 6.16 1.03
N ASP A 237 6.66 7.00 0.00
CA ASP A 237 7.68 8.04 -0.21
C ASP A 237 7.71 9.07 0.93
N VAL A 238 6.54 9.43 1.47
CA VAL A 238 6.46 10.31 2.64
C VAL A 238 7.04 9.60 3.88
N CYS A 239 6.68 8.35 4.14
CA CYS A 239 7.21 7.58 5.27
C CYS A 239 8.72 7.35 5.18
N MET A 240 9.23 7.05 3.98
CA MET A 240 10.66 6.90 3.73
C MET A 240 11.41 8.20 3.97
N ARG A 241 10.91 9.34 3.49
CA ARG A 241 11.55 10.65 3.72
C ARG A 241 11.48 11.09 5.18
N ALA A 242 10.36 10.89 5.87
CA ALA A 242 10.14 11.37 7.23
C ALA A 242 10.78 10.46 8.29
N TYR A 243 10.70 9.15 8.12
CA TYR A 243 11.05 8.16 9.15
C TYR A 243 12.14 7.18 8.69
N ASN A 244 12.44 7.13 7.40
CA ASN A 244 13.27 6.09 6.78
C ASN A 244 12.75 4.69 7.16
N LEU A 245 11.42 4.54 7.13
CA LEU A 245 10.67 3.31 7.35
C LEU A 245 9.68 3.15 6.20
N ASP A 246 9.65 1.96 5.61
CA ASP A 246 8.75 1.67 4.51
C ASP A 246 7.42 1.13 5.05
N ALA A 247 6.33 1.86 4.80
CA ALA A 247 4.99 1.49 5.22
C ALA A 247 4.54 0.10 4.72
N ALA A 248 5.09 -0.38 3.59
CA ALA A 248 4.77 -1.70 3.04
C ALA A 248 5.20 -2.87 3.94
N HIS A 249 6.07 -2.62 4.94
CA HIS A 249 6.51 -3.61 5.92
C HIS A 249 5.58 -3.74 7.13
N TYR A 250 4.62 -2.83 7.27
CA TYR A 250 3.73 -2.74 8.42
C TYR A 250 2.32 -3.25 8.09
N PHE A 251 1.55 -3.53 9.14
CA PHE A 251 0.14 -3.89 9.00
C PHE A 251 -0.80 -2.69 9.13
N THR A 252 -0.40 -1.68 9.93
CA THR A 252 -1.25 -0.53 10.28
C THR A 252 -0.40 0.71 10.57
N ALA A 253 -1.00 1.90 10.51
CA ALA A 253 -0.34 3.15 10.89
C ALA A 253 0.16 3.17 12.36
N PRO A 254 -0.59 2.69 13.37
CA PRO A 254 -0.07 2.63 14.74
C PRO A 254 1.23 1.84 14.89
N GLY A 255 1.36 0.70 14.21
CA GLY A 255 2.59 -0.08 14.23
C GLY A 255 3.77 0.67 13.60
N LEU A 256 3.52 1.33 12.46
CA LEU A 256 4.51 2.19 11.82
C LEU A 256 4.93 3.37 12.72
N SER A 257 3.96 4.06 13.32
CA SER A 257 4.21 5.20 14.21
C SER A 257 4.97 4.81 15.47
N PHE A 258 4.71 3.62 16.01
CA PHE A 258 5.42 3.10 17.18
C PHE A 258 6.91 2.88 16.86
N ASP A 259 7.22 2.22 15.74
CA ASP A 259 8.61 2.04 15.31
C ASP A 259 9.27 3.37 14.94
N ALA A 260 8.54 4.29 14.30
CA ALA A 260 9.03 5.63 14.01
C ALA A 260 9.41 6.38 15.31
N MET A 261 8.58 6.27 16.36
CA MET A 261 8.85 6.84 17.68
C MET A 261 10.11 6.21 18.29
N LEU A 262 10.22 4.89 18.34
CA LEU A 262 11.40 4.21 18.90
C LEU A 262 12.69 4.59 18.16
N LYS A 263 12.63 4.68 16.84
CA LYS A 263 13.76 5.11 16.02
C LYS A 263 14.15 6.57 16.27
N PHE A 264 13.17 7.44 16.47
CA PHE A 264 13.39 8.85 16.75
C PHE A 264 13.99 9.06 18.15
N THR A 265 13.51 8.35 19.16
CA THR A 265 13.98 8.49 20.55
C THR A 265 15.25 7.69 20.83
N GLY A 266 15.54 6.65 20.03
CA GLY A 266 16.67 5.73 20.26
C GLY A 266 16.51 4.87 21.51
N GLN A 267 15.30 4.80 22.08
CA GLN A 267 15.05 4.06 23.31
C GLN A 267 15.00 2.55 23.08
N ASN A 268 15.62 1.80 23.98
CA ASN A 268 15.51 0.35 24.03
C ASN A 268 14.47 -0.04 25.08
N LEU A 269 13.36 -0.64 24.62
CA LEU A 269 12.31 -1.10 25.52
C LEU A 269 12.85 -2.20 26.44
N GLN A 270 12.64 -2.01 27.75
CA GLN A 270 12.96 -3.02 28.75
C GLN A 270 11.86 -4.07 28.82
N LEU A 271 12.25 -5.30 29.17
CA LEU A 271 11.28 -6.37 29.43
C LEU A 271 10.57 -6.11 30.75
N LEU A 272 9.26 -6.40 30.79
CA LEU A 272 8.52 -6.49 32.04
C LEU A 272 9.06 -7.69 32.82
N HIS A 273 9.58 -7.44 34.02
CA HIS A 273 10.31 -8.45 34.81
C HIS A 273 9.61 -8.80 36.12
N ASP A 274 8.57 -8.05 36.51
CA ASP A 274 7.71 -8.39 37.63
C ASP A 274 6.23 -8.27 37.25
N TYR A 275 5.40 -8.94 38.06
CA TYR A 275 3.96 -9.03 37.87
C TYR A 275 3.24 -7.69 38.12
N ASP A 276 3.77 -6.85 38.99
CA ASP A 276 3.18 -5.55 39.33
C ASP A 276 3.30 -4.58 38.15
N MET A 277 4.42 -4.61 37.42
CA MET A 277 4.57 -3.87 36.16
C MET A 277 3.50 -4.26 35.14
N LEU A 278 3.21 -5.56 35.00
CA LEU A 278 2.14 -6.03 34.09
C LEU A 278 0.78 -5.49 34.53
N LEU A 279 0.45 -5.60 35.83
CA LEU A 279 -0.79 -5.05 36.39
C LEU A 279 -0.89 -3.53 36.21
N MET A 280 0.21 -2.80 36.36
CA MET A 280 0.24 -1.35 36.14
C MET A 280 -0.04 -0.99 34.67
N PHE A 281 0.45 -1.80 33.71
CA PHE A 281 0.15 -1.64 32.29
C PHE A 281 -1.33 -1.92 31.98
N GLU A 282 -1.88 -3.03 32.47
CA GLU A 282 -3.30 -3.38 32.25
C GLU A 282 -4.26 -2.36 32.85
N ASN A 283 -3.90 -1.75 33.98
CA ASN A 283 -4.69 -0.72 34.64
C ASN A 283 -4.48 0.71 34.06
N GLY A 284 -3.66 0.87 33.01
CA GLY A 284 -3.41 2.16 32.37
C GLY A 284 -2.67 3.18 33.23
N GLN A 285 -1.85 2.73 34.19
CA GLN A 285 -1.17 3.58 35.17
C GLN A 285 0.19 4.14 34.68
N TYR A 286 0.56 3.98 33.40
CA TYR A 286 1.76 4.59 32.79
C TYR A 286 1.46 5.40 31.51
N ILE A 287 2.18 6.53 31.38
CA ILE A 287 2.52 7.23 30.13
C ILE A 287 4.02 6.96 29.90
N ILE A 288 4.38 6.48 28.71
CA ILE A 288 5.76 6.11 28.34
C ILE A 288 6.64 7.39 28.22
N PHE A 289 7.83 7.38 28.82
CA PHE A 289 8.98 8.22 28.40
C PHE A 289 10.14 7.30 28.04
#